data_AF-A0A849DFI7-F1
#
_entry.id   AF-A0A849DFI7-F1
#
_cell.length_a   1.000
_cell.length_b   1.000
_cell.length_c   1.000
_cell.angle_alpha   90.00
_cell.angle_beta   90.00
_cell.angle_gamma   90.00
#
_symmetry.space_group_name_H-M   'P 1'
#
loop_
_entity.id
_entity.type
_entity.pdbx_description
1 polymer ?
#
loop_
_entity_poly.entity_id
_entity_poly.type
_entity_poly.pdbx_seq_one_letter_code
_entity_poly.pdbx_strand_id
1 'polypeptide(L)'
;QPLMNTLSAIPTDAKHFTKKEFIEHYHVDITLLEKLLNDGIVLPLHEDDYTDREASIIKLVLYFKKAGVDHGILKAYVHHAKALSELEYQMQANLCSVRDEKNFSTLWKIMFESLFNAKTYLFNRNTYQVLLNAVKNEVKQ
;
A
#
# COMPACT_ATOMS: atom_id res chain seq x y z
N GLN A 1 -11.73 4.58 -14.53
CA GLN A 1 -10.76 5.69 -14.73
C GLN A 1 -9.36 5.10 -14.68
N PRO A 2 -8.49 5.28 -15.69
CA PRO A 2 -7.18 4.61 -15.77
C PRO A 2 -6.28 4.83 -14.55
N LEU A 3 -6.24 6.05 -14.01
CA LEU A 3 -5.45 6.38 -12.81
C LEU A 3 -5.87 5.57 -11.59
N MET A 4 -7.18 5.44 -11.35
CA MET A 4 -7.69 4.67 -10.20
C MET A 4 -7.38 3.18 -10.32
N ASN A 5 -7.38 2.64 -11.54
CA ASN A 5 -6.98 1.26 -11.79
C ASN A 5 -5.47 1.06 -11.54
N THR A 6 -4.64 2.06 -11.85
CA THR A 6 -3.21 2.00 -11.51
C THR A 6 -3.00 2.11 -9.99
N LEU A 7 -3.75 2.98 -9.31
CA LEU A 7 -3.65 3.19 -7.87
C LEU A 7 -4.20 2.01 -7.05
N SER A 8 -5.19 1.26 -7.57
CA SER A 8 -5.69 0.07 -6.90
C SER A 8 -4.64 -1.04 -6.83
N ALA A 9 -3.61 -1.01 -7.70
CA ALA A 9 -2.58 -2.03 -7.82
C ALA A 9 -3.12 -3.46 -8.00
N ILE A 10 -4.38 -3.60 -8.44
CA ILE A 10 -5.05 -4.87 -8.69
C ILE A 10 -5.16 -5.07 -10.21
N PRO A 11 -4.66 -6.20 -10.75
CA PRO A 11 -4.81 -6.52 -12.17
C PRO A 11 -6.27 -6.52 -12.61
N THR A 12 -6.55 -6.09 -13.84
CA THR A 12 -7.92 -6.04 -14.37
C THR A 12 -8.57 -7.41 -14.56
N ASP A 13 -7.76 -8.46 -14.59
CA ASP A 13 -8.14 -9.86 -14.69
C ASP A 13 -8.05 -10.59 -13.33
N ALA A 14 -7.92 -9.85 -12.23
CA ALA A 14 -7.93 -10.43 -10.89
C ALA A 14 -9.24 -11.20 -10.65
N LYS A 15 -9.11 -12.34 -9.97
CA LYS A 15 -10.29 -13.07 -9.51
C LYS A 15 -10.86 -12.37 -8.27
N HIS A 16 -12.14 -12.08 -8.34
CA HIS A 16 -12.90 -11.44 -7.26
C HIS A 16 -13.68 -12.49 -6.48
N PHE A 17 -13.77 -12.28 -5.17
CA PHE A 17 -14.47 -13.11 -4.22
C PHE A 17 -15.31 -12.23 -3.31
N THR A 18 -16.55 -12.62 -3.04
CA THR A 18 -17.27 -12.12 -1.87
C THR A 18 -16.49 -12.46 -0.59
N LYS A 19 -16.74 -11.75 0.51
CA LYS A 19 -16.12 -12.04 1.81
C LYS A 19 -16.31 -13.51 2.20
N LYS A 20 -17.51 -14.06 1.97
CA LYS A 20 -17.83 -15.46 2.25
C LYS A 20 -16.98 -16.40 1.39
N GLU A 21 -16.98 -16.20 0.07
CA GLU A 21 -16.18 -17.03 -0.84
C GLU A 21 -14.69 -16.93 -0.54
N PHE A 22 -14.21 -15.74 -0.17
CA PHE A 22 -12.82 -15.50 0.19
C PHE A 22 -12.41 -16.28 1.44
N ILE A 23 -13.24 -16.23 2.49
CA ILE A 23 -13.02 -16.97 3.74
C ILE A 23 -12.99 -18.48 3.46
N GLU A 24 -13.94 -19.00 2.69
CA GLU A 24 -14.04 -20.42 2.36
C GLU A 24 -12.87 -20.88 1.47
N HIS A 25 -12.56 -20.11 0.43
CA HIS A 25 -11.51 -20.45 -0.54
C HIS A 25 -10.12 -20.46 0.11
N TYR A 26 -9.80 -19.43 0.89
CA TYR A 26 -8.49 -19.26 1.51
C TYR A 26 -8.38 -19.80 2.94
N HIS A 27 -9.46 -20.37 3.48
CA HIS A 27 -9.54 -20.89 4.85
C HIS A 27 -9.09 -19.83 5.88
N VAL A 28 -9.55 -18.61 5.70
CA VAL A 28 -9.16 -17.46 6.52
C VAL A 28 -9.94 -17.47 7.83
N ASP A 29 -9.22 -17.38 8.96
CA ASP A 29 -9.85 -17.15 10.26
C ASP A 29 -10.58 -15.80 10.28
N ILE A 30 -11.88 -15.82 10.60
CA ILE A 30 -12.75 -14.64 10.54
C ILE A 30 -12.28 -13.58 11.55
N THR A 31 -11.91 -13.99 12.75
CA THR A 31 -11.44 -13.09 13.81
C THR A 31 -10.17 -12.36 13.38
N LEU A 32 -9.25 -13.08 12.74
CA LEU A 32 -8.05 -12.49 12.15
C LEU A 32 -8.40 -11.50 11.03
N LEU A 33 -9.29 -11.89 10.10
CA LEU A 33 -9.69 -11.02 9.00
C LEU A 33 -10.28 -9.70 9.51
N GLU A 34 -11.22 -9.76 10.46
CA GLU A 34 -11.85 -8.57 11.03
C GLU A 34 -10.84 -7.67 11.75
N LYS A 35 -9.90 -8.27 12.49
CA LYS A 35 -8.81 -7.50 13.09
C LYS A 35 -7.95 -6.79 12.04
N LEU A 36 -7.57 -7.48 10.97
CA LEU A 36 -6.72 -6.90 9.93
C LEU A 36 -7.44 -5.84 9.09
N LEU A 37 -8.75 -5.97 8.89
CA LEU A 37 -9.60 -4.93 8.30
C LEU A 37 -9.64 -3.68 9.20
N ASN A 38 -9.88 -3.86 10.50
CA ASN A 38 -9.91 -2.75 11.47
C ASN A 38 -8.55 -2.05 11.60
N ASP A 39 -7.46 -2.82 11.50
CA ASP A 39 -6.10 -2.29 11.52
C ASP A 39 -5.68 -1.63 10.18
N GLY A 40 -6.52 -1.71 9.15
CA GLY A 40 -6.24 -1.19 7.80
C GLY A 40 -5.12 -1.94 7.07
N ILE A 41 -4.73 -3.12 7.57
CA ILE A 41 -3.70 -3.97 6.96
C ILE A 41 -4.28 -4.68 5.73
N VAL A 42 -5.54 -5.11 5.80
CA VAL A 42 -6.29 -5.65 4.67
C VAL A 42 -7.27 -4.58 4.20
N LEU A 43 -7.24 -4.25 2.90
CA LEU A 43 -8.02 -3.19 2.28
C LEU A 43 -8.66 -3.74 1.00
N PRO A 44 -9.83 -4.39 1.07
CA PRO A 44 -10.53 -4.89 -0.11
C PRO A 44 -10.98 -3.73 -1.00
N LEU A 45 -11.26 -4.01 -2.28
CA LEU A 45 -11.71 -2.99 -3.25
C LEU A 45 -13.04 -2.35 -2.81
N HIS A 46 -13.94 -3.19 -2.31
CA HIS A 46 -15.23 -2.84 -1.73
C HIS A 46 -15.51 -3.74 -0.52
N GLU A 47 -16.55 -3.44 0.25
CA GLU A 47 -16.87 -4.18 1.49
C GLU A 47 -16.96 -5.71 1.31
N ASP A 48 -17.40 -6.14 0.12
CA ASP A 48 -17.60 -7.55 -0.24
C ASP A 48 -16.83 -7.93 -1.53
N ASP A 49 -15.67 -7.31 -1.77
CA ASP A 49 -14.87 -7.56 -2.98
C ASP A 49 -13.38 -7.75 -2.67
N TYR A 50 -12.97 -9.01 -2.59
CA TYR A 50 -11.63 -9.47 -2.22
C TYR A 50 -10.93 -10.15 -3.39
N THR A 51 -9.61 -10.11 -3.38
CA THR A 51 -8.75 -10.74 -4.39
C THR A 51 -7.62 -11.53 -3.75
N ASP A 52 -6.80 -12.17 -4.58
CA ASP A 52 -5.58 -12.86 -4.15
C ASP A 52 -4.58 -11.91 -3.44
N ARG A 53 -4.72 -10.59 -3.58
CA ARG A 53 -3.87 -9.62 -2.88
C ARG A 53 -4.15 -9.60 -1.39
N GLU A 54 -5.41 -9.53 -1.00
CA GLU A 54 -5.79 -9.58 0.42
C GLU A 54 -5.32 -10.90 1.04
N ALA A 55 -5.46 -12.02 0.33
CA ALA A 55 -4.96 -13.32 0.78
C ALA A 55 -3.44 -13.32 1.00
N SER A 56 -2.67 -12.69 0.11
CA SER A 56 -1.22 -12.60 0.22
C SER A 56 -0.76 -11.78 1.44
N ILE A 57 -1.49 -10.72 1.80
CA ILE A 57 -1.23 -9.92 3.00
C ILE A 57 -1.53 -10.71 4.27
N ILE A 58 -2.66 -11.42 4.32
CA ILE A 58 -2.99 -12.29 5.46
C ILE A 58 -1.93 -13.36 5.64
N LYS A 59 -1.46 -13.96 4.55
CA LYS A 59 -0.39 -14.95 4.57
C LYS A 59 0.92 -14.39 5.13
N LEU A 60 1.27 -13.14 4.79
CA LEU A 60 2.42 -12.46 5.38
C LEU A 60 2.27 -12.32 6.91
N VAL A 61 1.10 -11.90 7.40
CA VAL A 61 0.81 -11.83 8.83
C VAL A 61 0.96 -13.19 9.52
N LEU A 62 0.52 -14.27 8.87
CA LEU A 62 0.71 -15.62 9.38
C LEU A 62 2.20 -16.02 9.45
N TYR A 63 3.03 -15.57 8.52
CA TYR A 63 4.48 -15.77 8.59
C TYR A 63 5.13 -15.04 9.76
N PHE A 64 4.74 -13.78 10.04
CA PHE A 64 5.17 -13.06 11.24
C PHE A 64 4.83 -13.85 12.51
N LYS A 65 3.57 -14.30 12.64
CA LYS A 65 3.12 -15.13 13.77
C LYS A 65 3.91 -16.42 13.90
N LYS A 66 4.13 -17.14 12.80
CA LYS A 66 4.90 -18.40 12.79
C LYS A 66 6.36 -18.19 13.21
N ALA A 67 6.95 -17.05 12.85
CA ALA A 67 8.30 -16.67 13.26
C ALA A 67 8.38 -16.15 14.71
N GLY A 68 7.25 -16.01 15.41
CA GLY A 68 7.21 -15.42 16.76
C GLY A 68 7.47 -13.91 16.76
N VAL A 69 7.32 -13.24 15.61
CA VAL A 69 7.57 -11.80 15.44
C VAL A 69 6.24 -11.05 15.43
N ASP A 70 6.18 -9.93 16.15
CA ASP A 70 5.01 -9.05 16.12
C ASP A 70 4.86 -8.39 14.73
N HIS A 71 3.63 -8.39 14.22
CA HIS A 71 3.29 -7.76 12.94
C HIS A 71 2.86 -6.30 13.11
N GLY A 72 3.06 -5.69 14.28
CA GLY A 72 2.78 -4.28 14.54
C GLY A 72 3.55 -3.34 13.61
N ILE A 73 4.69 -3.78 13.06
CA ILE A 73 5.39 -3.05 12.01
C ILE A 73 4.50 -2.80 10.78
N LEU A 74 3.61 -3.74 10.42
CA LEU A 74 2.68 -3.56 9.31
C LEU A 74 1.65 -2.46 9.61
N LYS A 75 1.22 -2.31 10.87
CA LYS A 75 0.35 -1.17 11.27
C LYS A 75 1.06 0.17 11.08
N ALA A 76 2.33 0.24 11.46
CA ALA A 76 3.13 1.45 11.24
C ALA A 76 3.29 1.76 9.73
N TYR A 77 3.49 0.72 8.90
CA TYR A 77 3.51 0.86 7.45
C TYR A 77 2.18 1.44 6.93
N VAL A 78 1.03 0.89 7.35
CA VAL A 78 -0.30 1.38 6.96
C VAL A 78 -0.50 2.84 7.39
N HIS A 79 -0.14 3.18 8.63
CA HIS A 79 -0.23 4.54 9.13
C HIS A 79 0.53 5.54 8.25
N HIS A 80 1.79 5.23 7.92
CA HIS A 80 2.61 6.09 7.06
C HIS A 80 2.16 6.09 5.60
N ALA A 81 1.65 4.96 5.08
CA ALA A 81 1.07 4.90 3.75
C ALA A 81 -0.15 5.82 3.63
N LYS A 82 -1.02 5.85 4.66
CA LYS A 82 -2.15 6.78 4.72
C LYS A 82 -1.70 8.23 4.76
N ALA A 83 -0.78 8.58 5.66
CA ALA A 83 -0.23 9.95 5.74
C ALA A 83 0.38 10.39 4.39
N LEU A 84 1.08 9.49 3.69
CA LEU A 84 1.63 9.78 2.36
C LEU A 84 0.52 9.99 1.31
N SER A 85 -0.56 9.19 1.33
CA SER A 85 -1.70 9.39 0.42
C SER A 85 -2.42 10.73 0.66
N GLU A 86 -2.46 11.21 1.91
CA GLU A 86 -3.02 12.53 2.24
C GLU A 86 -2.11 13.66 1.71
N LEU A 87 -0.79 13.51 1.77
CA LEU A 87 0.16 14.44 1.13
C LEU A 87 0.01 14.46 -0.40
N GLU A 88 -0.24 13.30 -1.01
CA GLU A 88 -0.49 13.19 -2.45
C GLU A 88 -1.78 13.93 -2.85
N TYR A 89 -2.83 13.84 -2.04
CA TYR A 89 -4.05 14.63 -2.23
C TYR A 89 -3.79 16.14 -2.07
N GLN A 90 -3.02 16.56 -1.06
CA GLN A 90 -2.64 17.98 -0.89
C GLN A 90 -1.82 18.49 -2.08
N MET A 91 -0.89 17.69 -2.60
CA MET A 91 -0.14 18.01 -3.81
C MET A 91 -1.09 18.22 -5.00
N GLN A 92 -2.06 17.32 -5.21
CA GLN A 92 -3.06 17.47 -6.26
C GLN A 92 -3.84 18.79 -6.12
N ALA A 93 -4.34 19.09 -4.91
CA ALA A 93 -5.07 20.32 -4.64
C ALA A 93 -4.24 21.57 -4.95
N ASN A 94 -2.96 21.58 -4.55
CA ASN A 94 -2.03 22.67 -4.83
C ASN A 94 -1.79 22.85 -6.33
N LEU A 95 -1.57 21.77 -7.08
CA LEU A 95 -1.42 21.81 -8.53
C LEU A 95 -2.70 22.33 -9.21
N CYS A 96 -3.87 21.86 -8.78
CA CYS A 96 -5.15 22.34 -9.29
C CYS A 96 -5.39 23.83 -9.05
N SER A 97 -4.90 24.39 -7.94
CA SER A 97 -5.10 25.80 -7.58
C SER A 97 -4.41 26.79 -8.54
N VAL A 98 -3.35 26.35 -9.22
CA VAL A 98 -2.59 27.17 -10.18
C VAL A 98 -2.91 26.83 -11.64
N ARG A 99 -3.91 25.98 -11.88
CA ARG A 99 -4.25 25.47 -13.21
C ARG A 99 -4.81 26.57 -14.12
N ASP A 100 -4.24 26.65 -15.31
CA ASP A 100 -4.77 27.39 -16.45
C ASP A 100 -4.76 26.53 -17.73
N GLU A 101 -5.23 27.09 -18.85
CA GLU A 101 -5.31 26.39 -20.13
C GLU A 101 -3.92 26.02 -20.72
N LYS A 102 -2.85 26.73 -20.31
CA LYS A 102 -1.50 26.56 -20.86
C LYS A 102 -0.67 25.56 -20.06
N ASN A 103 -0.93 25.41 -18.77
CA ASN A 103 -0.08 24.62 -17.87
C ASN A 103 -0.67 23.24 -17.48
N PHE A 104 -1.91 22.93 -17.89
CA PHE A 104 -2.59 21.69 -17.52
C PHE A 104 -1.76 20.42 -17.75
N SER A 105 -1.13 20.30 -18.93
CA SER A 105 -0.30 19.13 -19.27
C SER A 105 0.92 19.01 -18.36
N THR A 106 1.56 20.14 -18.03
CA THR A 106 2.71 20.18 -17.12
C THR A 106 2.32 19.79 -15.70
N LEU A 107 1.20 20.28 -15.19
CA LEU A 107 0.72 19.93 -13.85
C LEU A 107 0.40 18.44 -13.72
N TRP A 108 -0.22 17.85 -14.73
CA TRP A 108 -0.43 16.40 -14.78
C TRP A 108 0.88 15.62 -14.82
N LYS A 109 1.85 16.07 -15.62
CA LYS A 109 3.17 15.45 -15.65
C LYS A 109 3.82 15.47 -14.26
N ILE A 110 3.75 16.59 -13.54
CA ILE A 110 4.28 16.68 -12.16
C ILE A 110 3.59 15.66 -11.25
N MET A 111 2.26 15.54 -11.32
CA MET A 111 1.50 14.56 -10.52
C MET A 111 1.97 13.12 -10.80
N PHE A 112 2.02 12.72 -12.07
CA PHE A 112 2.39 11.35 -12.47
C PHE A 112 3.84 11.02 -12.10
N GLU A 113 4.79 11.91 -12.37
CA GLU A 113 6.21 11.72 -12.02
C GLU A 113 6.38 11.60 -10.49
N SER A 114 5.62 12.38 -9.72
CA SER A 114 5.69 12.34 -8.27
C SER A 114 5.13 11.02 -7.70
N LEU A 115 3.94 10.60 -8.19
CA LEU A 115 3.25 9.40 -7.72
C LEU A 115 3.98 8.10 -8.06
N PHE A 116 4.46 7.97 -9.29
CA PHE A 116 4.90 6.67 -9.81
C PHE A 116 6.43 6.52 -9.86
N ASN A 117 7.17 7.63 -9.95
CA ASN A 117 8.63 7.60 -10.02
C ASN A 117 9.27 8.09 -8.73
N ALA A 118 8.97 9.32 -8.31
CA ALA A 118 9.62 9.95 -7.16
C ALA A 118 9.33 9.20 -5.85
N LYS A 119 8.06 8.82 -5.61
CA LYS A 119 7.64 8.05 -4.43
C LYS A 119 8.48 6.79 -4.23
N THR A 120 8.53 5.94 -5.25
CA THR A 120 9.27 4.66 -5.20
C THR A 120 10.76 4.90 -5.01
N TYR A 121 11.35 5.85 -5.74
CA TYR A 121 12.77 6.20 -5.60
C TYR A 121 13.12 6.67 -4.19
N LEU A 122 12.37 7.64 -3.65
CA LEU A 122 12.62 8.21 -2.32
C LEU A 122 12.47 7.16 -1.23
N PHE A 123 11.42 6.34 -1.29
CA PHE A 123 11.19 5.26 -0.32
C PHE A 123 12.33 4.23 -0.35
N ASN A 124 12.70 3.75 -1.54
CA ASN A 124 13.77 2.76 -1.70
C ASN A 124 15.13 3.31 -1.26
N ARG A 125 15.42 4.58 -1.57
CA ARG A 125 16.71 5.20 -1.22
C ARG A 125 16.87 5.38 0.28
N ASN A 126 15.82 5.79 0.98
CA ASN A 126 15.83 5.89 2.44
C ASN A 126 15.96 4.50 3.09
N THR A 127 15.20 3.51 2.61
CA THR A 127 15.31 2.11 3.07
C THR A 127 16.74 1.59 2.92
N TYR A 128 17.36 1.81 1.76
CA TYR A 128 18.75 1.42 1.50
C TYR A 128 19.73 2.05 2.50
N GLN A 129 19.59 3.35 2.78
CA GLN A 129 20.49 4.04 3.72
C GLN A 129 20.38 3.48 5.14
N VAL A 130 19.16 3.21 5.61
CA VAL A 130 18.92 2.64 6.95
C VAL A 130 19.49 1.22 7.04
N LEU A 131 19.20 0.35 6.08
CA LEU A 131 19.68 -1.04 6.10
C LEU A 131 21.18 -1.14 5.89
N LEU A 132 21.78 -0.32 5.02
CA LEU A 132 23.24 -0.28 4.85
C LEU A 132 23.94 0.10 6.16
N ASN A 133 23.38 1.06 6.90
CA ASN A 133 23.94 1.45 8.19
C ASN A 133 23.78 0.35 9.24
N ALA A 134 22.66 -0.37 9.26
CA ALA A 134 22.47 -1.53 10.13
C ALA A 134 23.53 -2.61 9.85
N VAL A 135 23.71 -3.01 8.58
CA VAL A 135 24.72 -4.02 8.18
C VAL A 135 26.14 -3.57 8.53
N LYS A 136 26.48 -2.29 8.31
CA LYS A 136 27.80 -1.74 8.69
C LYS A 136 28.05 -1.79 10.19
N ASN A 137 27.02 -1.70 11.01
CA ASN A 137 27.15 -1.79 12.46
C ASN A 137 27.32 -3.23 12.93
N GLU A 138 26.66 -4.19 12.29
CA GLU A 138 26.82 -5.63 12.56
C GLU A 138 28.22 -6.12 12.22
N VAL A 139 28.81 -5.70 11.09
CA VAL A 139 30.16 -6.11 10.67
C VAL A 139 31.28 -5.52 11.54
N LYS A 140 30.98 -4.47 12.31
CA LYS A 140 31.94 -3.83 13.23
C LYS A 140 31.95 -4.43 14.64
N GLN A 141 31.02 -5.33 14.94
CA GLN A 141 31.00 -6.13 16.18
C GLN A 141 31.76 -7.44 15.98
#